data_AF-A0A415EKX7-F1
#
_entry.id   AF-A0A415EKX7-F1
#
_cell.length_a   1.000
_cell.length_b   1.000
_cell.length_c   1.000
_cell.angle_alpha   90.00
_cell.angle_beta   90.00
_cell.angle_gamma   90.00
#
_symmetry.space_group_name_H-M   'P 1'
#
loop_
_entity.id
_entity.type
_entity.pdbx_description
1 polymer ?
#
loop_
_entity_poly.entity_id
_entity_poly.type
_entity_poly.pdbx_seq_one_letter_code
_entity_poly.pdbx_strand_id
1 'polypeptide(L)'
;MLYIILMGIISLAVAIFAIQNAVSVEISFLFWHFTMSLALIILGCLILGFIIASLWTLKAKTSHFMKERKYKEQIRQLEEELDEMQAAAPRFTETKVPRSDFAGKGYDPKKDQNPIIRPFRPED
;
A
#
# COMPACT_ATOMS: atom_id res chain seq x y z
N MET A 1 -35.14 12.72 -19.56
CA MET A 1 -36.28 13.51 -19.05
C MET A 1 -36.31 13.55 -17.52
N LEU A 2 -36.39 12.41 -16.84
CA LEU A 2 -36.41 12.36 -15.36
C LEU A 2 -35.18 13.03 -14.70
N TYR A 3 -33.99 12.89 -15.29
CA TYR A 3 -32.77 13.54 -14.80
C TYR A 3 -32.86 15.07 -14.82
N ILE A 4 -33.44 15.67 -15.87
CA ILE A 4 -33.58 17.12 -16.00
C ILE A 4 -34.58 17.65 -14.97
N ILE A 5 -35.67 16.91 -14.76
CA ILE A 5 -36.68 17.23 -13.74
C ILE A 5 -36.06 17.17 -12.34
N LEU A 6 -35.29 16.12 -12.05
CA LEU A 6 -34.58 15.96 -10.78
C LEU A 6 -33.58 17.11 -10.53
N MET A 7 -32.78 17.44 -11.54
CA MET A 7 -31.85 18.59 -11.46
C MET A 7 -32.58 19.92 -11.30
N GLY A 8 -33.73 20.09 -11.95
CA GLY A 8 -34.59 21.27 -11.77
C GLY A 8 -35.09 21.42 -10.34
N ILE A 9 -35.54 20.32 -9.72
CA ILE A 9 -36.00 20.29 -8.32
C ILE A 9 -34.85 20.62 -7.36
N ILE A 10 -33.67 20.04 -7.57
CA ILE A 10 -32.48 20.31 -6.74
C ILE A 10 -32.05 21.78 -6.90
N SER A 11 -32.04 22.31 -8.12
CA SER A 11 -31.70 23.71 -8.40
C SER A 11 -32.67 24.68 -7.72
N LEU A 12 -33.98 24.38 -7.77
CA LEU A 12 -35.00 25.18 -7.08
C LEU A 12 -34.82 25.14 -5.56
N ALA A 13 -34.52 23.98 -4.98
CA ALA A 13 -34.24 23.85 -3.55
C ALA A 13 -33.01 24.68 -3.12
N VAL A 14 -31.94 24.69 -3.94
CA VAL A 14 -30.75 25.52 -3.71
C VAL A 14 -31.07 27.01 -3.77
N ALA A 15 -31.89 27.44 -4.73
CA ALA A 15 -32.32 28.83 -4.84
C ALA A 15 -33.13 29.29 -3.62
N ILE A 16 -34.08 28.47 -3.16
CA ILE A 16 -34.87 28.74 -1.95
C ILE A 16 -33.96 28.78 -0.72
N PHE A 17 -33.03 27.84 -0.59
CA PHE A 17 -32.04 27.82 0.48
C PHE A 17 -31.20 29.10 0.48
N ALA A 18 -30.74 29.58 -0.67
CA ALA A 18 -29.98 30.82 -0.78
C ALA A 18 -30.79 32.05 -0.35
N ILE A 19 -32.07 32.14 -0.75
CA ILE A 19 -32.97 33.25 -0.37
C ILE A 19 -33.25 33.24 1.14
N GLN A 20 -33.52 32.07 1.73
CA GLN A 20 -33.77 31.96 3.18
C GLN A 20 -32.51 32.21 4.00
N ASN A 21 -31.34 31.80 3.50
CA ASN A 21 -30.04 32.04 4.14
C ASN A 21 -29.46 33.42 3.79
N ALA A 22 -30.20 34.29 3.08
CA ALA A 22 -29.80 35.67 2.80
C ALA A 22 -30.01 36.62 4.00
N VAL A 23 -30.64 36.13 5.09
CA VAL A 23 -30.69 36.83 6.37
C VAL A 23 -29.24 37.07 6.83
N SER A 24 -28.86 38.34 6.88
CA SER A 24 -27.52 38.75 7.27
C SER A 24 -27.33 38.47 8.76
N VAL A 25 -26.33 37.66 9.09
CA VAL A 25 -25.93 37.39 10.47
C VAL A 25 -24.77 38.31 10.80
N GLU A 26 -24.87 39.03 11.92
CA GLU A 26 -23.75 39.82 12.41
C GLU A 26 -22.68 38.88 12.99
N ILE A 27 -21.51 38.86 12.38
CA ILE A 27 -20.33 38.21 12.97
C ILE A 27 -19.53 39.27 13.69
N SER A 28 -19.31 39.03 14.97
CA SER A 28 -18.37 39.79 15.79
C SER A 28 -17.09 38.98 15.94
N PHE A 29 -16.04 39.32 15.20
CA PHE A 29 -14.74 38.68 15.27
C PHE A 29 -13.76 39.58 16.02
N LEU A 30 -13.61 39.33 17.32
CA LEU A 30 -12.73 40.05 18.26
C LEU A 30 -12.98 41.56 18.37
N PHE A 31 -12.62 42.35 17.35
CA PHE A 31 -12.86 43.80 17.26
C PHE A 31 -13.58 44.22 15.96
N TRP A 32 -13.84 43.28 15.05
CA TRP A 32 -14.52 43.54 13.78
C TRP A 32 -15.94 43.03 13.81
N HIS A 33 -16.88 43.89 13.42
CA HIS A 33 -18.28 43.56 13.23
C HIS A 33 -18.57 43.63 11.73
N PHE A 34 -18.97 42.50 11.15
CA PHE A 34 -19.35 42.45 9.74
C PHE A 34 -20.63 41.65 9.56
N THR A 35 -21.53 42.20 8.76
CA THR A 35 -22.80 41.59 8.39
C THR A 35 -22.63 40.83 7.08
N MET A 36 -22.71 39.49 7.15
CA MET A 36 -22.65 38.63 5.97
C MET A 36 -23.70 37.53 6.07
N SER A 37 -24.14 37.00 4.93
CA SER A 37 -25.07 35.87 4.93
C SER A 37 -24.36 34.59 5.34
N LEU A 38 -25.04 33.75 6.13
CA LEU A 38 -24.51 32.48 6.62
C LEU A 38 -24.07 31.55 5.48
N ALA A 39 -24.79 31.58 4.36
CA ALA A 39 -24.44 30.82 3.16
C ALA A 39 -23.08 31.22 2.57
N LEU A 40 -22.75 32.51 2.52
CA LEU A 40 -21.45 32.98 2.01
C LEU A 40 -20.29 32.55 2.90
N ILE A 41 -20.51 32.50 4.21
CA ILE A 41 -19.51 32.04 5.18
C ILE A 41 -19.23 30.54 4.99
N ILE A 42 -20.27 29.71 4.91
CA ILE A 42 -20.11 28.27 4.67
C ILE A 42 -19.43 28.02 3.32
N LEU A 43 -19.83 28.73 2.28
CA LEU A 43 -19.22 28.62 0.96
C LEU A 43 -17.74 29.02 0.98
N GLY A 44 -17.40 30.12 1.66
CA GLY A 44 -16.03 30.58 1.86
C GLY A 44 -15.18 29.54 2.59
N CYS A 45 -15.68 28.99 3.69
CA CYS A 45 -15.02 27.92 4.43
C CYS A 45 -14.84 26.64 3.60
N LEU A 46 -15.82 26.27 2.77
CA LEU A 46 -15.73 25.14 1.85
C LEU A 46 -14.63 25.34 0.81
N ILE A 47 -14.57 26.51 0.18
CA ILE A 47 -13.55 26.85 -0.81
C ILE A 47 -12.17 26.82 -0.16
N LEU A 48 -12.01 27.45 1.00
CA LEU A 48 -10.75 27.44 1.76
C LEU A 48 -10.34 26.01 2.13
N GLY A 49 -11.27 25.20 2.65
CA GLY A 49 -11.04 23.80 2.98
C GLY A 49 -10.61 22.98 1.75
N PHE A 50 -11.28 23.19 0.61
CA PHE A 50 -10.92 22.53 -0.65
C PHE A 50 -9.53 22.93 -1.13
N ILE A 51 -9.16 24.22 -1.05
CA ILE A 51 -7.82 24.70 -1.42
C ILE A 51 -6.76 24.03 -0.54
N ILE A 52 -6.96 24.02 0.78
CA ILE A 52 -6.02 23.40 1.72
C ILE A 52 -5.88 21.89 1.45
N ALA A 53 -7.00 21.19 1.28
CA ALA A 53 -7.01 19.77 0.98
C ALA A 53 -6.31 19.47 -0.36
N SER A 54 -6.60 20.25 -1.39
CA SER A 54 -5.98 20.12 -2.71
C SER A 54 -4.46 20.30 -2.64
N LEU A 55 -3.98 21.35 -1.95
CA LEU A 55 -2.55 21.57 -1.72
C LEU A 55 -1.89 20.42 -0.95
N TRP A 56 -2.56 19.87 0.06
CA TRP A 56 -2.08 18.70 0.81
C TRP A 56 -1.96 17.46 -0.07
N THR A 57 -2.99 17.17 -0.88
CA THR A 57 -2.99 16.05 -1.82
C THR A 57 -1.89 16.19 -2.86
N LEU A 58 -1.67 17.40 -3.39
CA LEU A 58 -0.57 17.67 -4.33
C LEU A 58 0.80 17.38 -3.70
N LYS A 59 1.03 17.87 -2.48
CA LYS A 59 2.28 17.61 -1.72
C LYS A 59 2.46 16.12 -1.42
N ALA A 60 1.40 15.42 -1.03
CA ALA A 60 1.44 13.98 -0.79
C ALA A 60 1.82 13.21 -2.06
N LYS A 61 1.22 13.54 -3.21
CA LYS A 61 1.47 12.85 -4.48
C LYS A 61 2.93 12.97 -4.93
N THR A 62 3.58 14.11 -4.72
CA THR A 62 5.02 14.29 -5.00
C THR A 62 5.90 13.33 -4.17
N SER A 63 5.56 13.12 -2.89
CA SER A 63 6.31 12.20 -2.02
C SER A 63 6.17 10.73 -2.45
N HIS A 64 4.97 10.33 -2.90
CA HIS A 64 4.72 8.98 -3.40
C HIS A 64 5.50 8.69 -4.69
N PHE A 65 5.65 9.66 -5.59
CA PHE A 65 6.35 9.47 -6.85
C PHE A 65 7.86 9.19 -6.67
N MET A 66 8.49 9.79 -5.65
CA MET A 66 9.89 9.50 -5.29
C MET A 66 10.04 8.12 -4.64
N LYS A 67 9.05 7.68 -3.86
CA LYS A 67 9.04 6.34 -3.27
C LYS A 67 8.85 5.26 -4.32
N GLU A 68 7.96 5.46 -5.30
CA GLU A 68 7.77 4.52 -6.41
C GLU A 68 9.04 4.28 -7.21
N ARG A 69 9.85 5.32 -7.46
CA ARG A 69 11.16 5.14 -8.11
C ARG A 69 12.14 4.34 -7.26
N LYS A 70 12.16 4.57 -5.94
CA LYS A 70 13.02 3.80 -5.02
C LYS A 70 12.60 2.33 -4.94
N TYR A 71 11.31 2.04 -4.91
CA TYR A 71 10.81 0.66 -4.90
C TYR A 71 11.13 -0.06 -6.22
N LYS A 72 10.99 0.61 -7.37
CA LYS A 72 11.38 0.03 -8.66
C LYS A 72 12.88 -0.26 -8.75
N GLU A 73 13.72 0.63 -8.23
CA GLU A 73 15.17 0.39 -8.24
C GLU A 73 15.56 -0.75 -7.31
N GLN A 74 14.94 -0.86 -6.13
CA GLN A 74 15.14 -2.00 -5.22
C GLN A 74 14.72 -3.33 -5.85
N ILE A 75 13.60 -3.35 -6.57
CA ILE A 75 13.16 -4.56 -7.30
C ILE A 75 14.21 -4.94 -8.35
N ARG A 76 14.71 -3.97 -9.13
CA ARG A 76 15.73 -4.21 -10.15
C ARG A 76 17.03 -4.75 -9.55
N GLN A 77 17.47 -4.20 -8.43
CA GLN A 77 18.66 -4.66 -7.72
C GLN A 77 18.48 -6.06 -7.15
N LEU A 78 17.31 -6.36 -6.57
CA LEU A 78 16.99 -7.71 -6.09
C LEU A 78 16.93 -8.73 -7.22
N GLU A 79 16.36 -8.38 -8.37
CA GLU A 79 16.32 -9.24 -9.55
C GLU A 79 17.73 -9.51 -10.08
N GLU A 80 18.60 -8.49 -10.12
CA GLU A 80 19.99 -8.60 -10.57
C GLU A 80 20.83 -9.44 -9.60
N GLU A 81 20.66 -9.27 -8.28
CA GLU A 81 21.32 -10.09 -7.25
C GLU A 81 20.85 -11.55 -7.27
N LEU A 82 19.56 -11.80 -7.52
CA LEU A 82 19.06 -13.16 -7.73
C LEU A 82 19.67 -13.81 -8.97
N ASP A 83 19.77 -13.08 -10.08
CA ASP A 83 20.32 -13.62 -11.34
C ASP A 83 21.83 -13.88 -11.20
N GLU A 84 22.58 -13.01 -10.52
CA GLU A 84 23.99 -13.23 -10.19
C GLU A 84 24.20 -14.41 -9.24
N MET A 85 23.39 -14.54 -8.18
CA MET A 85 23.44 -15.69 -7.28
C MET A 85 23.06 -16.99 -8.00
N GLN A 86 22.12 -16.94 -8.95
CA GLN A 86 21.68 -18.10 -9.73
C GLN A 86 22.69 -18.46 -10.84
N ALA A 87 23.47 -17.49 -11.31
CA ALA A 87 24.60 -17.70 -12.23
C ALA A 87 25.87 -18.19 -11.54
N ALA A 88 26.13 -17.75 -10.30
CA ALA A 88 27.26 -18.17 -9.47
C ALA A 88 27.00 -19.48 -8.71
N ALA A 89 25.74 -19.79 -8.39
CA ALA A 89 25.36 -21.12 -7.95
C ALA A 89 25.55 -22.08 -9.13
N PRO A 90 26.31 -23.19 -8.99
CA PRO A 90 26.25 -24.25 -9.97
C PRO A 90 24.77 -24.64 -10.06
N ARG A 91 24.19 -24.57 -11.27
CA ARG A 91 22.89 -25.18 -11.51
C ARG A 91 22.97 -26.58 -10.94
N PHE A 92 22.28 -26.83 -9.84
CA PHE A 92 21.83 -28.18 -9.51
C PHE A 92 20.75 -28.50 -10.54
N THR A 93 21.17 -28.60 -11.82
CA THR A 93 20.46 -29.41 -12.80
C THR A 93 20.24 -30.72 -12.10
N GLU A 94 18.97 -31.09 -11.94
CA GLU A 94 18.52 -32.36 -11.41
C GLU A 94 19.59 -33.42 -11.64
N THR A 95 20.40 -33.68 -10.62
CA THR A 95 21.42 -34.69 -10.73
C THR A 95 20.62 -35.98 -10.68
N LYS A 96 20.22 -36.49 -11.85
CA LYS A 96 19.75 -37.86 -11.99
C LYS A 96 20.88 -38.69 -11.42
N VAL A 97 20.69 -39.12 -10.18
CA VAL A 97 21.59 -40.02 -9.48
C VAL A 97 21.87 -41.16 -10.46
N PRO A 98 23.13 -41.41 -10.86
CA PRO A 98 23.43 -42.54 -11.72
C PRO A 98 22.83 -43.75 -11.02
N ARG A 99 21.89 -44.45 -11.69
CA ARG A 99 21.40 -45.73 -11.18
C ARG A 99 22.62 -46.61 -11.10
N SER A 100 23.15 -46.71 -9.89
CA SER A 100 24.39 -47.41 -9.68
C SER A 100 24.02 -48.88 -9.72
N ASP A 101 24.45 -49.56 -10.77
CA ASP A 101 24.34 -51.00 -10.92
C ASP A 101 25.32 -51.71 -9.98
N PHE A 102 25.41 -51.24 -8.73
CA PHE A 102 26.08 -51.97 -7.68
C PHE A 102 25.22 -53.20 -7.41
N ALA A 103 25.63 -54.33 -7.97
CA ALA A 103 25.38 -55.65 -7.42
C ALA A 103 26.06 -55.75 -6.04
N GLY A 104 25.59 -54.93 -5.10
CA GLY A 104 26.02 -54.95 -3.72
C GLY A 104 25.50 -56.22 -3.09
N LYS A 105 26.41 -57.04 -2.55
CA LYS A 105 26.02 -58.13 -1.65
C LYS A 105 25.09 -57.54 -0.59
N GLY A 106 23.89 -58.10 -0.49
CA GLY A 106 22.85 -57.61 0.41
C GLY A 106 23.38 -57.42 1.82
N TYR A 107 22.94 -56.34 2.46
CA TYR A 107 23.24 -56.05 3.86
C TYR A 107 22.85 -57.26 4.72
N ASP A 108 23.81 -57.79 5.49
CA ASP A 108 23.60 -58.88 6.44
C ASP A 108 23.33 -58.29 7.84
N PRO A 109 22.07 -58.30 8.32
CA PRO A 109 21.71 -57.68 9.60
C PRO A 109 22.36 -58.35 10.81
N LYS A 110 22.95 -59.54 10.65
CA LYS A 110 23.63 -60.26 11.73
C LYS A 110 25.09 -59.82 11.91
N LYS A 111 25.70 -59.23 10.88
CA LYS A 111 27.09 -58.76 10.93
C LYS A 111 27.22 -57.32 11.42
N ASP A 112 26.18 -56.52 11.27
CA ASP A 112 26.18 -55.15 11.77
C ASP A 112 25.57 -55.10 13.17
N GLN A 113 26.44 -55.26 14.18
CA GLN A 113 26.07 -55.20 15.60
C GLN A 113 26.17 -53.78 16.17
N ASN A 114 26.49 -52.78 15.35
CA ASN A 114 26.58 -51.42 15.86
C ASN A 114 25.17 -50.89 16.17
N PRO A 115 24.97 -50.30 17.35
CA PRO A 115 23.69 -49.67 17.67
C PRO A 115 23.43 -48.53 16.68
N ILE A 116 22.22 -48.49 16.13
CA ILE A 116 21.78 -47.48 15.14
C ILE A 116 21.96 -46.05 15.69
N ILE A 117 21.82 -45.89 17.00
CA ILE A 117 21.99 -44.63 17.70
C ILE A 117 23.22 -44.77 18.61
N ARG A 118 24.24 -43.94 18.36
CA ARG A 118 25.41 -43.88 19.24
C ARG A 118 24.99 -43.26 20.57
N PRO A 119 25.29 -43.89 21.72
CA PRO A 119 24.98 -43.31 23.02
C PRO A 119 25.78 -42.01 23.19
N PHE A 120 25.10 -40.97 23.67
CA PHE A 120 25.74 -39.71 24.01
C PHE A 120 26.74 -39.93 25.14
N ARG A 121 28.02 -39.66 24.85
CA ARG A 121 29.10 -39.68 25.84
C ARG A 121 29.42 -38.23 26.17
N PRO A 122 29.04 -37.71 27.35
CA PRO A 122 29.53 -36.42 27.80
C PRO A 122 31.06 -36.53 27.97
N GLU A 123 31.78 -35.52 27.51
CA GLU A 123 33.22 -35.40 27.77
C GLU A 123 33.40 -34.92 29.22
N ASP A 124 34.26 -35.62 29.97
CA ASP A 124 34.57 -35.35 31.39
C ASP A 124 35.34 -34.03 31.58
#